data_AF-A0A380T9X1-F1
#
_entry.id   AF-A0A380T9X1-F1
#
_cell.length_a   1.000
_cell.length_b   1.000
_cell.length_c   1.000
_cell.angle_alpha   90.00
_cell.angle_beta   90.00
_cell.angle_gamma   90.00
#
_symmetry.space_group_name_H-M   'P 1'
#
loop_
_entity.id
_entity.type
_entity.pdbx_description
1 polymer ?
#
loop_
_entity_poly.entity_id
_entity_poly.type
_entity_poly.pdbx_seq_one_letter_code
_entity_poly.pdbx_strand_id
1 'polypeptide(L)'
;MASHLLADGLLTAARRALLVGYCTAVARAIRAEETLLREGRYYETETNRGSVMRRRHPAAQDSEQAWCAVRKFARQLGLATQNPDDLGAGGGRRAIFK
;
A
#
# COMPACT_ATOMS: atom_id res chain seq x y z
N MET A 1 0.29 -19.79 23.46
CA MET A 1 -0.51 -18.66 22.92
C MET A 1 -0.83 -18.76 21.42
N ALA A 2 -0.06 -19.46 20.57
CA ALA A 2 -0.42 -19.66 19.16
C ALA A 2 -1.54 -20.72 18.91
N SER A 3 -1.90 -21.49 19.94
CA SER A 3 -2.77 -22.67 19.87
C SER A 3 -4.26 -22.33 19.68
N HIS A 4 -4.71 -21.15 20.13
CA HIS A 4 -6.13 -20.79 20.09
C HIS A 4 -6.61 -20.44 18.66
N LEU A 5 -5.77 -19.76 17.87
CA LEU A 5 -6.08 -19.38 16.49
C LEU A 5 -6.11 -20.57 15.51
N LEU A 6 -5.43 -21.66 15.88
CA LEU A 6 -5.48 -22.94 15.17
C LEU A 6 -6.77 -23.70 15.46
N ALA A 7 -7.20 -23.69 16.72
CA ALA A 7 -8.39 -24.38 17.20
C ALA A 7 -9.68 -23.80 16.61
N ASP A 8 -9.74 -22.48 16.39
CA ASP A 8 -10.91 -21.80 15.81
C ASP A 8 -11.00 -21.89 14.27
N GLY A 9 -10.08 -22.61 13.61
CA GLY A 9 -10.04 -22.72 12.13
C GLY A 9 -9.73 -21.40 11.40
N LEU A 10 -9.46 -20.32 12.14
CA LEU A 10 -9.21 -18.98 11.61
C LEU A 10 -7.90 -18.86 10.83
N LEU A 11 -6.90 -19.71 11.13
CA LEU A 11 -5.60 -19.78 10.45
C LEU A 11 -5.44 -21.10 9.66
N THR A 12 -6.29 -21.30 8.67
CA THR A 12 -6.05 -22.31 7.62
C THR A 12 -4.69 -22.06 6.93
N ALA A 13 -4.08 -23.10 6.34
CA ALA A 13 -2.79 -22.96 5.65
C ALA A 13 -2.81 -21.85 4.59
N ALA A 14 -3.93 -21.70 3.88
CA ALA A 14 -4.16 -20.63 2.91
C ALA A 14 -4.17 -19.23 3.55
N ARG A 15 -4.88 -19.04 4.68
CA ARG A 15 -4.90 -17.75 5.40
C ARG A 15 -3.54 -17.39 5.98
N ARG A 16 -2.74 -18.37 6.41
CA ARG A 16 -1.34 -18.14 6.83
C ARG A 16 -0.48 -17.60 5.70
N ALA A 17 -0.54 -18.21 4.52
CA ALA A 17 0.20 -17.73 3.36
C ALA A 17 -0.21 -16.30 2.97
N LEU A 18 -1.52 -16.00 3.00
CA LEU A 18 -2.04 -14.65 2.75
C LEU A 18 -1.55 -13.63 3.78
N LEU A 19 -1.52 -14.01 5.07
CA LEU A 19 -1.02 -13.14 6.14
C LEU A 19 0.48 -12.85 5.98
N VAL A 20 1.28 -13.86 5.65
CA VAL A 20 2.70 -13.69 5.36
C VAL A 20 2.91 -12.77 4.16
N GLY A 21 2.13 -12.95 3.08
CA GLY A 21 2.16 -12.09 1.91
C GLY A 21 1.79 -10.63 2.25
N TYR A 22 0.77 -10.43 3.07
CA TYR A 22 0.36 -9.12 3.57
C TYR A 22 1.49 -8.44 4.34
N CYS A 23 2.05 -9.10 5.37
CA CYS A 23 3.13 -8.54 6.18
C CYS A 23 4.38 -8.21 5.34
N THR A 24 4.72 -9.08 4.39
CA THR A 24 5.86 -8.87 3.49
C THR A 24 5.63 -7.65 2.59
N ALA A 25 4.41 -7.49 2.06
CA ALA A 25 4.05 -6.33 1.24
C ALA A 25 4.08 -5.03 2.06
N VAL A 26 3.60 -5.04 3.30
CA VAL A 26 3.66 -3.88 4.22
C VAL A 26 5.11 -3.51 4.50
N ALA A 27 5.96 -4.47 4.86
CA ALA A 27 7.37 -4.22 5.11
C ALA A 27 8.09 -3.61 3.88
N ARG A 28 7.76 -4.08 2.67
CA ARG A 28 8.29 -3.50 1.43
C ARG A 28 7.81 -2.07 1.22
N ALA A 29 6.54 -1.78 1.50
CA ALA A 29 5.98 -0.44 1.35
C ALA A 29 6.67 0.56 2.30
N ILE A 30 6.82 0.19 3.58
CA ILE A 30 7.47 1.03 4.60
C ILE A 30 8.92 1.33 4.21
N ARG A 31 9.70 0.31 3.83
CA ARG A 31 11.09 0.51 3.41
C ARG A 31 11.21 1.45 2.20
N ALA A 32 10.33 1.28 1.21
CA ALA A 32 10.32 2.15 0.04
C ALA A 32 9.96 3.60 0.40
N GLU A 33 9.03 3.81 1.34
CA GLU A 33 8.69 5.14 1.85
C GLU A 33 9.84 5.77 2.65
N GLU A 34 10.51 5.01 3.51
CA GLU A 34 11.70 5.47 4.24
C GLU A 34 12.81 5.94 3.29
N THR A 35 13.05 5.18 2.20
CA THR A 35 13.98 5.59 1.14
C THR A 35 13.54 6.91 0.49
N LEU A 36 12.26 7.06 0.16
CA LEU A 36 11.75 8.29 -0.44
C LEU A 36 11.79 9.50 0.50
N LEU A 37 11.63 9.28 1.81
CA LEU A 37 11.76 10.32 2.82
C LEU A 37 13.22 10.80 2.94
N ARG A 38 14.19 9.90 2.78
CA ARG A 38 15.62 10.22 2.87
C ARG A 38 16.18 10.84 1.59
N GLU A 39 15.83 10.29 0.43
CA GLU A 39 16.46 10.61 -0.86
C GLU A 39 15.60 11.54 -1.72
N GLY A 40 14.32 11.68 -1.38
CA GLY A 40 13.35 12.45 -2.15
C GLY A 40 12.69 11.62 -3.26
N ARG A 41 11.58 12.14 -3.78
CA ARG A 41 10.78 11.43 -4.81
C ARG A 41 11.36 11.54 -6.22
N TYR A 42 12.30 12.45 -6.43
CA TYR A 42 12.89 12.75 -7.72
C TYR A 42 14.38 12.99 -7.55
N TYR A 43 15.15 12.54 -8.54
CA TYR A 43 16.57 12.83 -8.63
C TYR A 43 16.86 13.46 -9.99
N GLU A 44 17.90 14.28 -10.03
CA GLU A 44 18.34 14.96 -11.24
C GLU A 44 19.41 14.12 -11.93
N THR A 45 19.27 13.97 -13.25
CA THR A 45 20.27 13.33 -14.10
C THR A 45 20.66 14.31 -15.19
N GLU A 46 21.95 14.50 -15.41
CA GLU A 46 22.42 15.21 -16.59
C GLU A 46 22.39 14.29 -17.80
N THR A 47 21.87 14.81 -18.90
CA THR A 47 21.96 14.17 -20.21
C THR A 47 23.31 14.50 -20.86
N ASN A 48 23.78 13.67 -21.80
CA ASN A 48 25.06 13.89 -22.52
C ASN A 48 25.16 15.25 -23.26
N ARG A 49 24.07 16.01 -23.34
CA ARG A 49 24.01 17.37 -23.93
C ARG A 49 24.00 18.49 -22.86
N GLY A 50 24.25 18.17 -21.59
CA GLY A 50 24.30 19.13 -20.48
C GLY A 50 22.92 19.59 -19.98
N SER A 51 21.82 18.97 -20.42
CA SER A 51 20.48 19.31 -19.91
C SER A 51 20.15 18.48 -18.66
N VAL A 52 19.71 19.15 -17.60
CA VAL A 52 19.25 18.52 -16.36
C VAL A 52 17.84 17.96 -16.57
N MET A 53 17.67 16.67 -16.32
CA MET A 53 16.40 15.96 -16.44
C MET A 53 16.00 15.39 -15.09
N ARG A 54 14.81 15.73 -14.61
CA ARG A 54 14.24 15.17 -13.37
C ARG A 54 13.66 13.79 -13.65
N ARG A 55 14.18 12.77 -12.97
CA ARG A 55 13.68 11.40 -13.04
C ARG A 55 13.00 11.00 -11.74
N ARG A 56 12.01 10.12 -11.85
CA ARG A 56 11.29 9.58 -10.71
C ARG A 56 12.16 8.55 -10.00
N HIS A 57 12.26 8.65 -8.67
CA HIS A 57 13.01 7.69 -7.88
C HIS A 57 12.39 6.28 -8.01
N PRO A 58 13.16 5.21 -8.25
CA PRO A 58 12.62 3.85 -8.40
C PRO A 58 11.82 3.40 -7.16
N ALA A 59 12.24 3.83 -5.96
CA ALA A 59 11.51 3.54 -4.72
C ALA A 59 10.06 4.08 -4.73
N ALA A 60 9.76 5.09 -5.56
CA ALA A 60 8.40 5.62 -5.69
C ALA A 60 7.48 4.63 -6.40
N GLN A 61 7.99 3.93 -7.42
CA GLN A 61 7.26 2.86 -8.08
C GLN A 61 7.15 1.64 -7.18
N ASP A 62 8.19 1.29 -6.44
CA ASP A 62 8.17 0.19 -5.48
C ASP A 62 7.14 0.41 -4.37
N SER A 63 7.06 1.62 -3.82
CA SER A 63 6.06 2.01 -2.82
C SER A 63 4.63 1.83 -3.37
N GLU A 64 4.36 2.34 -4.59
CA GLU A 64 3.05 2.19 -5.23
C GLU A 64 2.65 0.72 -5.44
N GLN A 65 3.58 -0.09 -5.96
CA GLN A 65 3.34 -1.51 -6.18
C GLN A 65 3.13 -2.27 -4.87
N ALA A 66 3.93 -1.97 -3.85
CA ALA A 66 3.81 -2.58 -2.53
C ALA A 66 2.46 -2.25 -1.89
N TRP A 67 2.02 -0.99 -1.92
CA TRP A 67 0.70 -0.60 -1.41
C TRP A 67 -0.46 -1.22 -2.20
N CYS A 68 -0.33 -1.38 -3.53
CA CYS A 68 -1.29 -2.15 -4.32
C CYS A 68 -1.40 -3.60 -3.84
N ALA A 69 -0.28 -4.26 -3.56
CA ALA A 69 -0.24 -5.61 -3.03
C ALA A 69 -0.85 -5.69 -1.61
N VAL A 70 -0.52 -4.74 -0.72
CA VAL A 70 -1.11 -4.62 0.63
C VAL A 70 -2.62 -4.56 0.55
N ARG A 71 -3.18 -3.68 -0.30
CA ARG A 71 -4.64 -3.56 -0.48
C ARG A 71 -5.28 -4.85 -1.00
N LYS A 72 -4.62 -5.54 -1.94
CA LYS A 72 -5.09 -6.82 -2.48
C LYS A 72 -5.14 -7.90 -1.39
N PHE A 73 -4.07 -8.04 -0.62
CA PHE A 73 -4.02 -9.01 0.48
C PHE A 73 -4.98 -8.63 1.61
N ALA A 74 -5.13 -7.35 1.94
CA ALA A 74 -6.10 -6.88 2.93
C ALA A 74 -7.54 -7.26 2.55
N ARG A 75 -7.90 -7.10 1.27
CA ARG A 75 -9.22 -7.56 0.75
C ARG A 75 -9.38 -9.07 0.88
N GLN A 76 -8.36 -9.85 0.53
CA GLN A 76 -8.39 -11.32 0.62
C GLN A 76 -8.44 -11.84 2.07
N LEU A 77 -7.86 -11.09 3.01
CA LEU A 77 -7.92 -11.38 4.45
C LEU A 77 -9.22 -10.87 5.11
N GLY A 78 -10.06 -10.13 4.38
CA GLY A 78 -11.26 -9.50 4.92
C GLY A 78 -10.99 -8.31 5.85
N LEU A 79 -9.79 -7.73 5.80
CA LEU A 79 -9.39 -6.57 6.60
C LEU A 79 -9.86 -5.24 5.98
N ALA A 80 -10.14 -5.21 4.69
CA ALA A 80 -10.68 -4.04 4.00
C ALA A 80 -12.21 -4.15 3.94
N THR A 81 -12.91 -3.13 4.45
CA THR A 81 -14.36 -2.96 4.25
C THR A 81 -14.66 -2.96 2.75
N GLN A 82 -15.69 -3.70 2.35
CA GLN A 82 -15.97 -3.95 0.93
C GLN A 82 -16.54 -2.74 0.18
N ASN A 83 -16.88 -1.63 0.85
CA ASN A 83 -17.45 -0.46 0.21
C ASN A 83 -16.76 0.85 0.59
N PRO A 84 -16.31 1.67 -0.38
CA PRO A 84 -16.00 3.07 -0.13
C PRO A 84 -17.24 3.89 0.30
N ASP A 85 -18.46 3.36 0.12
CA ASP A 85 -19.70 3.99 0.57
C ASP A 85 -19.92 3.95 2.10
N ASP A 86 -19.29 3.01 2.82
CA ASP A 86 -19.44 2.91 4.28
C ASP A 86 -18.68 4.03 5.04
N LEU A 87 -17.74 4.70 4.37
CA LEU A 87 -17.05 5.89 4.90
C LEU A 87 -17.80 7.19 4.55
N GLY A 88 -18.95 7.11 3.86
CA GLY A 88 -19.63 8.23 3.21
C GLY A 88 -20.97 8.68 3.82
N ALA A 89 -21.44 8.12 4.93
CA ALA A 89 -22.68 8.55 5.59
C ALA A 89 -22.54 9.83 6.46
N GLY A 90 -21.75 10.80 6.00
CA GLY A 90 -21.56 12.10 6.67
C GLY A 90 -21.13 13.26 5.75
N GLY A 91 -21.10 13.05 4.43
CA GLY A 91 -20.72 14.08 3.46
C GLY A 91 -21.93 14.84 2.93
N GLY A 92 -22.33 15.90 3.65
CA GLY A 92 -23.41 16.80 3.25
C GLY A 92 -23.31 17.23 1.78
N ARG A 93 -24.45 17.13 1.10
CA ARG A 93 -24.71 17.57 -0.27
C ARG A 93 -24.07 18.95 -0.49
N ARG A 94 -23.08 19.05 -1.37
CA ARG A 94 -22.69 20.33 -1.97
C ARG A 94 -23.85 20.80 -2.84
N ALA A 95 -24.74 21.60 -2.25
CA ALA A 95 -25.68 22.42 -2.98
C ALA A 95 -24.87 23.36 -3.89
N ILE A 96 -24.93 23.08 -5.19
CA ILE A 96 -24.48 23.99 -6.23
C ILE A 96 -25.53 25.10 -6.27
N PHE A 97 -25.22 26.25 -5.66
CA PHE A 97 -26.00 27.46 -5.89
C PHE A 97 -25.85 27.88 -7.36
N LYS A 98 -26.98 28.12 -8.01
CA LYS A 98 -27.11 28.68 -9.35
C LYS A 98 -27.63 30.10 -9.24
#